data_AF-A0A6A6K9T4-F1
#
_entry.id   AF-A0A6A6K9T4-F1
#
_cell.length_a   1.000
_cell.length_b   1.000
_cell.length_c   1.000
_cell.angle_alpha   90.00
_cell.angle_beta   90.00
_cell.angle_gamma   90.00
#
_symmetry.space_group_name_H-M   'P 1'
#
loop_
_entity.id
_entity.type
_entity.pdbx_description
1 polymer ?
#
loop_
_entity_poly.entity_id
_entity_poly.type
_entity_poly.pdbx_seq_one_letter_code
_entity_poly.pdbx_strand_id
1 'polypeptide(L)'
;MDFELRRAREKLEKEQKERKEKARLKLERERKAKAEAKKQREAIEAAQRSRRLDALQAQLKADERMQENLLAGRGIMFSRILQAISFHGSGDKIKLPPSCFAELSDQGAFDKGPIYFQLSVIHQDGPSETKTTDPKQQTTHSGVLEFTAEESYVELPPHIWNNLFPVGAPNAPLVELHYVWLPKGTYAKLQPEVVGFSDIPNHKAVLETTLRQHATLSQGDVITVNHGILAYKLRVLELKPSSSVSVLETDIEVDVVGPDSVSESTNQHVLKPLNFGMSEAVMVEEGNYDYYKFSIDNDTWEKIASGDVRVEVKIDAETSGGDTDLYMSKHPLIFPTRHQHEWSSHDVGSKVLILSSKDKNFGVGAYSIGIYGFKGTTKCKVLVSVENNISLKMGQQAGSSSSVEIDTVECRNCKHFIPSRSIALHEAYCIRHNIVCQHAGCGIVLRIEEAQNHVHCENCGQASQREKWKSI
;
A
#
# COMPACT_ATOMS: atom_id res chain seq x y z
N MET A 1 -109.92 29.27 8.85
CA MET A 1 -109.72 28.05 8.03
C MET A 1 -108.44 28.09 7.18
N ASP A 2 -107.97 29.24 6.68
CA ASP A 2 -106.79 29.31 5.80
C ASP A 2 -105.41 29.08 6.46
N PHE A 3 -105.26 29.39 7.76
CA PHE A 3 -103.97 29.30 8.45
C PHE A 3 -103.53 27.85 8.74
N GLU A 4 -104.48 26.97 9.03
CA GLU A 4 -104.22 25.55 9.31
C GLU A 4 -103.86 24.77 8.05
N LEU A 5 -104.48 25.10 6.91
CA LEU A 5 -104.16 24.51 5.60
C LEU A 5 -102.77 24.92 5.10
N ARG A 6 -102.33 26.17 5.31
CA ARG A 6 -100.95 26.60 4.99
C ARG A 6 -99.92 25.88 5.85
N ARG A 7 -100.16 25.77 7.16
CA ARG A 7 -99.25 25.07 8.09
C ARG A 7 -99.12 23.57 7.78
N ALA A 8 -100.22 22.93 7.36
CA ALA A 8 -100.20 21.53 6.93
C ALA A 8 -99.42 21.34 5.62
N ARG A 9 -99.56 22.26 4.66
CA ARG A 9 -98.82 22.22 3.38
C ARG A 9 -97.32 22.46 3.56
N GLU A 10 -96.94 23.42 4.40
CA GLU A 10 -95.53 23.67 4.76
C GLU A 10 -94.90 22.48 5.49
N LYS A 11 -95.64 21.83 6.38
CA LYS A 11 -95.18 20.62 7.07
C LYS A 11 -94.96 19.47 6.09
N LEU A 12 -95.89 19.25 5.16
CA LEU A 12 -95.78 18.24 4.11
C LEU A 12 -94.58 18.51 3.19
N GLU A 13 -94.38 19.77 2.80
CA GLU A 13 -93.28 20.19 1.93
C GLU A 13 -91.92 20.05 2.61
N LYS A 14 -91.82 20.41 3.89
CA LYS A 14 -90.62 20.18 4.71
C LYS A 14 -90.31 18.69 4.84
N GLU A 15 -91.32 17.86 5.09
CA GLU A 15 -91.15 16.41 5.19
C GLU A 15 -90.73 15.78 3.85
N GLN A 16 -91.32 16.21 2.73
CA GLN A 16 -90.90 15.79 1.39
C GLN A 16 -89.45 16.20 1.08
N LYS A 17 -89.05 17.42 1.48
CA LYS A 17 -87.68 17.91 1.30
C LYS A 17 -86.68 17.12 2.14
N GLU A 18 -86.99 16.85 3.41
CA GLU A 18 -86.16 16.03 4.30
C GLU A 18 -86.03 14.58 3.79
N ARG A 19 -87.11 13.97 3.29
CA ARG A 19 -87.06 12.63 2.67
C ARG A 19 -86.18 12.61 1.43
N LYS A 20 -86.29 13.62 0.56
CA LYS A 20 -85.45 13.77 -0.64
C LYS A 20 -83.98 13.98 -0.30
N GLU A 21 -83.69 14.77 0.72
CA GLU A 21 -82.33 15.02 1.20
C GLU A 21 -81.70 13.78 1.85
N LYS A 22 -82.44 13.06 2.69
CA LYS A 22 -82.01 11.76 3.25
C LYS A 22 -81.73 10.72 2.17
N ALA A 23 -82.59 10.64 1.14
CA ALA A 23 -82.38 9.74 0.00
C ALA A 23 -81.12 10.12 -0.79
N ARG A 24 -80.88 11.42 -1.02
CA ARG A 24 -79.67 11.92 -1.69
C ARG A 24 -78.40 11.60 -0.90
N LEU A 25 -78.41 11.83 0.42
CA LEU A 25 -77.29 11.51 1.31
C LEU A 25 -76.99 10.01 1.35
N LYS A 26 -78.02 9.15 1.35
CA LYS A 26 -77.85 7.70 1.29
C LYS A 26 -77.19 7.26 -0.01
N LEU A 27 -77.66 7.79 -1.15
CA LEU A 27 -77.11 7.49 -2.47
C LEU A 27 -75.66 7.99 -2.61
N GLU A 28 -75.34 9.16 -2.05
CA GLU A 28 -73.97 9.69 -2.06
C GLU A 28 -73.02 8.85 -1.20
N ARG A 29 -73.47 8.40 -0.02
CA ARG A 29 -72.71 7.47 0.84
C ARG A 29 -72.46 6.13 0.15
N GLU A 30 -73.47 5.57 -0.51
CA GLU A 30 -73.34 4.32 -1.26
C GLU A 30 -72.38 4.47 -2.45
N ARG A 31 -72.44 5.60 -3.17
CA ARG A 31 -71.50 5.91 -4.25
C ARG A 31 -70.06 6.03 -3.76
N LYS A 32 -69.85 6.69 -2.61
CA LYS A 32 -68.53 6.83 -1.96
C LYS A 32 -68.00 5.46 -1.52
N ALA A 33 -68.82 4.66 -0.84
CA ALA A 33 -68.43 3.31 -0.40
C ALA A 33 -68.08 2.40 -1.59
N LYS A 34 -68.85 2.45 -2.69
CA LYS A 34 -68.56 1.68 -3.91
C LYS A 34 -67.27 2.13 -4.60
N ALA A 35 -66.98 3.43 -4.63
CA ALA A 35 -65.74 3.96 -5.19
C ALA A 35 -64.52 3.58 -4.34
N GLU A 36 -64.64 3.59 -3.02
CA GLU A 36 -63.59 3.17 -2.10
C GLU A 36 -63.31 1.66 -2.20
N ALA A 37 -64.36 0.83 -2.24
CA ALA A 37 -64.21 -0.61 -2.46
C ALA A 37 -63.54 -0.93 -3.81
N LYS A 38 -63.85 -0.16 -4.86
CA LYS A 38 -63.19 -0.29 -6.17
C LYS A 38 -61.70 0.06 -6.07
N LYS A 39 -61.34 1.17 -5.43
CA LYS A 39 -59.94 1.57 -5.21
C LYS A 39 -59.17 0.54 -4.39
N GLN A 40 -59.76 -0.01 -3.33
CA GLN A 40 -59.13 -1.05 -2.51
C GLN A 40 -58.89 -2.32 -3.32
N ARG A 41 -59.86 -2.75 -4.15
CA ARG A 41 -59.68 -3.91 -5.04
C ARG A 41 -58.60 -3.68 -6.09
N GLU A 42 -58.58 -2.51 -6.74
CA GLU A 42 -57.54 -2.13 -7.70
C GLU A 42 -56.15 -2.07 -7.04
N ALA A 43 -56.06 -1.58 -5.80
CA ALA A 43 -54.81 -1.56 -5.04
C ALA A 43 -54.31 -2.96 -4.68
N ILE A 44 -55.20 -3.88 -4.28
CA ILE A 44 -54.85 -5.28 -3.99
C ILE A 44 -54.39 -5.98 -5.27
N GLU A 45 -55.09 -5.78 -6.39
CA GLU A 45 -54.73 -6.39 -7.68
C GLU A 45 -53.40 -5.82 -8.21
N ALA A 46 -53.17 -4.51 -8.07
CA ALA A 46 -51.90 -3.88 -8.41
C ALA A 46 -50.74 -4.40 -7.55
N ALA A 47 -50.95 -4.56 -6.23
CA ALA A 47 -49.94 -5.12 -5.33
C ALA A 47 -49.63 -6.60 -5.67
N GLN A 48 -50.64 -7.40 -6.00
CA GLN A 48 -50.44 -8.78 -6.45
C GLN A 48 -49.71 -8.85 -7.80
N ARG A 49 -50.00 -7.94 -8.73
CA ARG A 49 -49.31 -7.84 -10.01
C ARG A 49 -47.84 -7.45 -9.84
N SER A 50 -47.53 -6.47 -8.98
CA SER A 50 -46.15 -6.10 -8.64
C SER A 50 -45.40 -7.30 -8.09
N ARG A 51 -45.92 -7.97 -7.06
CA ARG A 51 -45.26 -9.15 -6.46
C ARG A 51 -44.98 -10.26 -7.47
N ARG A 52 -45.87 -10.47 -8.45
CA ARG A 52 -45.64 -11.45 -9.52
C ARG A 52 -44.53 -11.02 -10.48
N LEU A 53 -44.49 -9.74 -10.86
CA LEU A 53 -43.42 -9.20 -11.70
C LEU A 53 -42.07 -9.26 -10.97
N ASP A 54 -42.04 -8.89 -9.70
CA ASP A 54 -40.84 -8.94 -8.85
C ASP A 54 -40.35 -10.39 -8.70
N ALA A 55 -41.26 -11.35 -8.50
CA ALA A 55 -40.92 -12.76 -8.43
C ALA A 55 -40.38 -13.31 -9.76
N LEU A 56 -40.98 -12.92 -10.90
CA LEU A 56 -40.49 -13.31 -12.23
C LEU A 56 -39.12 -12.71 -12.53
N GLN A 57 -38.90 -11.43 -12.18
CA GLN A 57 -37.62 -10.76 -12.36
C GLN A 57 -36.55 -11.38 -11.46
N ALA A 58 -36.89 -11.74 -10.22
CA ALA A 58 -35.99 -12.45 -9.33
C ALA A 58 -35.62 -13.84 -9.87
N GLN A 59 -36.58 -14.55 -10.47
CA GLN A 59 -36.34 -15.85 -11.10
C GLN A 59 -35.44 -15.72 -12.34
N LEU A 60 -35.75 -14.79 -13.26
CA LEU A 60 -34.92 -14.54 -14.44
C LEU A 60 -33.49 -14.18 -14.05
N LYS A 61 -33.31 -13.33 -13.05
CA LYS A 61 -31.99 -12.95 -12.55
C LYS A 61 -31.24 -14.14 -11.92
N ALA A 62 -31.97 -15.05 -11.25
CA ALA A 62 -31.38 -16.27 -10.70
C ALA A 62 -30.95 -17.24 -11.81
N ASP A 63 -31.77 -17.40 -12.84
CA ASP A 63 -31.49 -18.24 -14.00
C ASP A 63 -30.30 -17.69 -14.81
N GLU A 64 -30.26 -16.39 -15.06
CA GLU A 64 -29.12 -15.70 -15.69
C GLU A 64 -27.83 -15.92 -14.90
N ARG A 65 -27.85 -15.71 -13.58
CA ARG A 65 -26.68 -15.93 -12.72
C ARG A 65 -26.23 -17.39 -12.70
N MET A 66 -27.17 -18.34 -12.71
CA MET A 66 -26.87 -19.76 -12.79
C MET A 66 -26.19 -20.09 -14.13
N GLN A 67 -26.67 -19.52 -15.23
CA GLN A 67 -26.08 -19.70 -16.55
C GLN A 67 -24.69 -19.06 -16.65
N GLU A 68 -24.48 -17.87 -16.09
CA GLU A 68 -23.17 -17.22 -16.02
C GLU A 68 -22.17 -18.06 -15.21
N ASN A 69 -22.56 -18.58 -14.05
CA ASN A 69 -21.70 -19.45 -13.25
C ASN A 69 -21.35 -20.75 -13.99
N LEU A 70 -22.31 -21.35 -14.70
CA LEU A 70 -22.08 -22.53 -15.54
C LEU A 70 -21.05 -22.26 -16.64
N LEU A 71 -21.13 -21.08 -17.27
CA LEU A 71 -20.17 -20.65 -18.29
C LEU A 71 -18.79 -20.38 -17.68
N ALA A 72 -18.73 -19.69 -16.54
CA ALA A 72 -17.50 -19.37 -15.83
C ALA A 72 -16.75 -20.63 -15.37
N GLY A 73 -17.46 -21.66 -14.89
CA GLY A 73 -16.87 -22.94 -14.50
C GLY A 73 -16.64 -23.93 -15.65
N ARG A 74 -16.80 -23.53 -16.92
CA ARG A 74 -16.76 -24.44 -18.09
C ARG A 74 -17.63 -25.70 -17.89
N GLY A 75 -18.84 -25.52 -17.35
CA GLY A 75 -19.81 -26.58 -17.06
C GLY A 75 -19.68 -27.25 -15.69
N ILE A 76 -18.77 -26.77 -14.83
CA ILE A 76 -18.59 -27.25 -13.44
C ILE A 76 -19.23 -26.21 -12.51
N MET A 77 -20.11 -26.67 -11.64
CA MET A 77 -20.79 -25.84 -10.65
C MET A 77 -20.40 -26.33 -9.28
N PHE A 78 -19.47 -25.61 -8.66
CA PHE A 78 -19.05 -25.87 -7.30
C PHE A 78 -19.13 -24.55 -6.53
N SER A 79 -19.98 -24.52 -5.51
CA SER A 79 -20.04 -23.45 -4.52
C SER A 79 -20.05 -24.05 -3.13
N ARG A 80 -19.22 -23.52 -2.22
CA ARG A 80 -19.19 -23.96 -0.83
C ARG A 80 -18.91 -22.82 0.11
N ILE A 81 -19.63 -22.81 1.23
CA ILE A 81 -19.41 -21.85 2.32
C ILE A 81 -18.52 -22.53 3.36
N LEU A 82 -17.36 -21.94 3.63
CA LEU A 82 -16.40 -22.43 4.60
C LEU A 82 -16.02 -21.31 5.58
N GLN A 83 -15.64 -21.69 6.79
CA GLN A 83 -15.10 -20.76 7.77
C GLN A 83 -13.62 -20.49 7.47
N ALA A 84 -13.27 -19.23 7.27
CA ALA A 84 -11.91 -18.84 6.95
C ALA A 84 -11.02 -18.75 8.19
N ILE A 85 -9.84 -19.36 8.09
CA ILE A 85 -8.76 -19.31 9.08
C ILE A 85 -7.48 -18.84 8.38
N SER A 86 -6.68 -18.00 9.04
CA SER A 86 -5.40 -17.54 8.49
C SER A 86 -4.30 -18.57 8.72
N PHE A 87 -3.49 -18.86 7.71
CA PHE A 87 -2.26 -19.64 7.88
C PHE A 87 -1.03 -18.86 7.42
N HIS A 88 0.16 -19.30 7.86
CA HIS A 88 1.41 -18.73 7.38
C HIS A 88 1.75 -19.31 6.01
N GLY A 89 1.51 -18.54 4.95
CA GLY A 89 1.80 -18.91 3.57
C GLY A 89 2.24 -17.71 2.75
N SER A 90 2.87 -17.97 1.61
CA SER A 90 3.20 -16.97 0.59
C SER A 90 2.28 -17.12 -0.63
N GLY A 91 2.04 -16.01 -1.33
CA GLY A 91 1.17 -15.99 -2.50
C GLY A 91 -0.33 -16.01 -2.17
N ASP A 92 -1.10 -16.58 -3.08
CA ASP A 92 -2.57 -16.59 -3.11
C ASP A 92 -3.16 -18.02 -3.13
N LYS A 93 -2.38 -19.03 -2.71
CA LYS A 93 -2.81 -20.43 -2.77
C LYS A 93 -3.45 -20.82 -1.43
N ILE A 94 -4.70 -21.25 -1.48
CA ILE A 94 -5.50 -21.62 -0.31
C ILE A 94 -5.44 -23.13 -0.05
N LYS A 95 -5.73 -23.54 1.18
CA LYS A 95 -5.96 -24.97 1.48
C LYS A 95 -7.43 -25.25 1.69
N LEU A 96 -7.87 -26.36 1.11
CA LEU A 96 -9.26 -26.78 1.12
C LEU A 96 -9.45 -28.11 1.84
N PRO A 97 -10.67 -28.42 2.29
CA PRO A 97 -10.98 -29.74 2.83
C PRO A 97 -10.89 -30.86 1.79
N PRO A 98 -10.55 -32.09 2.19
CA PRO A 98 -10.59 -33.27 1.31
C PRO A 98 -11.95 -33.51 0.66
N SER A 99 -13.06 -33.16 1.33
CA SER A 99 -14.39 -33.27 0.72
C SER A 99 -14.57 -32.40 -0.53
N CYS A 100 -13.88 -31.26 -0.61
CA CYS A 100 -13.91 -30.41 -1.81
C CYS A 100 -13.17 -31.08 -2.98
N PHE A 101 -12.07 -31.80 -2.70
CA PHE A 101 -11.34 -32.55 -3.71
C PHE A 101 -12.22 -33.62 -4.36
N ALA A 102 -12.94 -34.41 -3.54
CA ALA A 102 -13.81 -35.47 -4.03
C ALA A 102 -14.89 -34.92 -4.98
N GLU A 103 -15.56 -33.84 -4.59
CA GLU A 103 -16.62 -33.22 -5.39
C GLU A 103 -16.09 -32.63 -6.71
N LEU A 104 -14.94 -31.96 -6.69
CA LEU A 104 -14.29 -31.43 -7.89
C LEU A 104 -13.79 -32.55 -8.81
N SER A 105 -13.34 -33.66 -8.24
CA SER A 105 -12.90 -34.84 -8.99
C SER A 105 -14.09 -35.51 -9.68
N ASP A 106 -15.23 -35.64 -9.00
CA ASP A 106 -16.46 -36.20 -9.57
C ASP A 106 -16.98 -35.33 -10.75
N GLN A 107 -16.77 -34.02 -10.69
CA GLN A 107 -17.13 -33.09 -11.76
C GLN A 107 -16.07 -32.96 -12.88
N GLY A 108 -14.94 -33.66 -12.79
CA GLY A 108 -13.87 -33.63 -13.79
C GLY A 108 -13.12 -32.30 -13.87
N ALA A 109 -12.98 -31.58 -12.75
CA ALA A 109 -12.31 -30.28 -12.71
C ALA A 109 -10.81 -30.37 -13.01
N PHE A 110 -10.15 -31.45 -12.56
CA PHE A 110 -8.71 -31.66 -12.70
C PHE A 110 -8.29 -31.89 -14.17
N ASP A 111 -9.19 -32.39 -15.01
CA ASP A 111 -8.91 -32.63 -16.43
C ASP A 111 -8.91 -31.33 -17.26
N LYS A 112 -9.45 -30.23 -16.70
CA LYS A 112 -9.62 -28.95 -17.39
C LYS A 112 -8.49 -27.94 -17.15
N GLY A 113 -7.44 -28.35 -16.44
CA GLY A 113 -6.25 -27.55 -16.14
C GLY A 113 -6.21 -27.05 -14.69
N PRO A 114 -5.50 -25.93 -14.42
CA PRO A 114 -5.37 -25.39 -13.07
C PRO A 114 -6.73 -24.97 -12.48
N ILE A 115 -6.86 -25.15 -11.17
CA ILE A 115 -8.10 -24.90 -10.42
C ILE A 115 -8.02 -23.53 -9.74
N TYR A 116 -9.04 -22.70 -9.97
CA TYR A 116 -9.18 -21.39 -9.33
C TYR A 116 -10.52 -21.27 -8.62
N PHE A 117 -10.51 -20.51 -7.54
CA PHE A 117 -11.69 -20.19 -6.76
C PHE A 117 -11.86 -18.69 -6.65
N GLN A 118 -13.09 -18.23 -6.84
CA GLN A 118 -13.53 -16.90 -6.45
C GLN A 118 -14.03 -16.97 -5.01
N LEU A 119 -13.46 -16.14 -4.15
CA LEU A 119 -13.81 -16.02 -2.75
C LEU A 119 -14.61 -14.73 -2.55
N SER A 120 -15.76 -14.84 -1.89
CA SER A 120 -16.56 -13.69 -1.48
C SER A 120 -16.92 -13.77 0.00
N VAL A 121 -16.82 -12.65 0.70
CA VAL A 121 -17.19 -12.56 2.11
C VAL A 121 -18.72 -12.62 2.25
N ILE A 122 -19.19 -13.46 3.19
CA ILE A 122 -20.60 -13.45 3.63
C ILE A 122 -20.69 -12.60 4.89
N HIS A 123 -21.32 -11.44 4.78
CA HIS A 123 -21.67 -10.64 5.96
C HIS A 123 -22.90 -11.26 6.63
N GLN A 124 -22.78 -11.62 7.91
CA GLN A 124 -23.91 -12.11 8.73
C GLN A 124 -24.79 -10.97 9.29
N ASP A 125 -24.59 -9.73 8.87
CA ASP A 125 -25.44 -8.63 9.31
C ASP A 125 -26.79 -8.68 8.60
N GLY A 126 -27.84 -8.76 9.42
CA GLY A 126 -29.24 -8.78 8.98
C GLY A 126 -29.62 -7.58 8.11
N PRO A 127 -30.84 -7.58 7.54
CA PRO A 127 -31.25 -6.62 6.53
C PRO A 127 -31.44 -5.24 7.15
N SER A 128 -30.36 -4.45 7.22
CA SER A 128 -30.43 -3.03 7.47
C SER A 128 -30.25 -2.31 6.13
N GLU A 129 -31.38 -2.09 5.47
CA GLU A 129 -31.49 -1.15 4.38
C GLU A 129 -31.07 0.24 4.90
N THR A 130 -29.89 0.73 4.51
CA THR A 130 -29.65 2.17 4.39
C THR A 130 -28.47 2.46 3.46
N LYS A 131 -28.84 2.71 2.20
CA LYS A 131 -28.32 3.77 1.31
C LYS A 131 -26.88 3.69 0.76
N THR A 132 -26.87 3.47 -0.56
CA THR A 132 -26.11 4.23 -1.58
C THR A 132 -24.58 4.18 -1.52
N THR A 133 -24.05 3.04 -1.91
CA THR A 133 -23.01 2.88 -2.95
C THR A 133 -23.07 1.40 -3.32
N ASP A 134 -22.93 1.03 -4.60
CA ASP A 134 -22.89 -0.38 -5.00
C ASP A 134 -22.02 -1.16 -4.01
N PRO A 135 -22.56 -2.13 -3.23
CA PRO A 135 -21.70 -2.98 -2.42
C PRO A 135 -20.97 -3.86 -3.43
N LYS A 136 -19.83 -3.38 -3.93
CA LYS A 136 -18.85 -4.25 -4.60
C LYS A 136 -18.49 -5.29 -3.56
N GLN A 137 -19.18 -6.42 -3.65
CA GLN A 137 -18.95 -7.58 -2.82
C GLN A 137 -17.45 -7.87 -2.93
N GLN A 138 -16.75 -7.76 -1.80
CA GLN A 138 -15.31 -7.87 -1.79
C GLN A 138 -14.96 -9.28 -2.24
N THR A 139 -14.45 -9.37 -3.46
CA THR A 139 -14.22 -10.61 -4.18
C THR A 139 -12.75 -10.67 -4.53
N THR A 140 -12.14 -11.80 -4.26
CA THR A 140 -10.75 -12.08 -4.64
C THR A 140 -10.69 -13.46 -5.25
N HIS A 141 -9.66 -13.72 -6.04
CA HIS A 141 -9.44 -15.01 -6.68
C HIS A 141 -8.23 -15.67 -6.02
N SER A 142 -8.23 -17.00 -6.01
CA SER A 142 -7.15 -17.77 -5.43
C SER A 142 -6.96 -19.08 -6.19
N GLY A 143 -5.73 -19.59 -6.19
CA GLY A 143 -5.43 -20.96 -6.59
C GLY A 143 -5.52 -21.91 -5.40
N VAL A 144 -5.46 -23.23 -5.67
CA VAL A 144 -5.37 -24.25 -4.61
C VAL A 144 -3.91 -24.63 -4.37
N LEU A 145 -3.51 -24.69 -3.11
CA LEU A 145 -2.23 -25.29 -2.70
C LEU A 145 -2.37 -26.80 -2.52
N GLU A 146 -3.25 -27.20 -1.60
CA GLU A 146 -3.46 -28.59 -1.20
C GLU A 146 -4.84 -28.79 -0.57
N PHE A 147 -5.29 -30.04 -0.49
CA PHE A 147 -6.58 -30.43 0.09
C PHE A 147 -6.41 -31.11 1.46
N THR A 148 -5.80 -30.39 2.40
CA THR A 148 -5.44 -30.90 3.74
C THR A 148 -6.14 -30.19 4.90
N ALA A 149 -6.99 -29.19 4.62
CA ALA A 149 -7.65 -28.41 5.65
C ALA A 149 -8.71 -29.22 6.40
N GLU A 150 -9.03 -28.79 7.62
CA GLU A 150 -10.12 -29.38 8.40
C GLU A 150 -11.48 -29.19 7.71
N GLU A 151 -12.36 -30.19 7.82
CA GLU A 151 -13.70 -30.11 7.23
C GLU A 151 -14.46 -28.88 7.74
N SER A 152 -15.10 -28.15 6.83
CA SER A 152 -15.80 -26.87 7.06
C SER A 152 -14.90 -25.64 7.24
N TYR A 153 -13.57 -25.78 7.18
CA TYR A 153 -12.63 -24.66 7.25
C TYR A 153 -11.88 -24.46 5.92
N VAL A 154 -11.46 -23.21 5.67
CA VAL A 154 -10.55 -22.86 4.57
C VAL A 154 -9.36 -22.09 5.13
N GLU A 155 -8.15 -22.55 4.81
CA GLU A 155 -6.92 -21.85 5.19
C GLU A 155 -6.55 -20.82 4.13
N LEU A 156 -6.57 -19.55 4.53
CA LEU A 156 -6.26 -18.41 3.66
C LEU A 156 -4.87 -17.85 3.99
N PRO A 157 -4.03 -17.57 2.98
CA PRO A 157 -2.75 -16.91 3.21
C PRO A 157 -2.96 -15.43 3.55
N PRO A 158 -1.97 -14.75 4.15
CA PRO A 158 -2.10 -13.35 4.59
C PRO A 158 -2.49 -12.38 3.47
N HIS A 159 -2.05 -12.64 2.23
CA HIS A 159 -2.40 -11.84 1.07
C HIS A 159 -3.92 -11.84 0.80
N ILE A 160 -4.52 -13.04 0.71
CA ILE A 160 -5.96 -13.22 0.50
C ILE A 160 -6.75 -12.69 1.70
N TRP A 161 -6.26 -12.93 2.92
CA TRP A 161 -6.89 -12.44 4.14
C TRP A 161 -6.99 -10.91 4.16
N ASN A 162 -5.91 -10.21 3.86
CA ASN A 162 -5.88 -8.75 3.83
C ASN A 162 -6.76 -8.16 2.71
N ASN A 163 -6.83 -8.85 1.56
CA ASN A 163 -7.68 -8.44 0.45
C ASN A 163 -9.17 -8.71 0.69
N LEU A 164 -9.53 -9.73 1.46
CA LEU A 164 -10.92 -10.04 1.82
C LEU A 164 -11.41 -9.23 3.03
N PHE A 165 -10.56 -8.99 4.02
CA PHE A 165 -10.93 -8.36 5.30
C PHE A 165 -10.13 -7.07 5.58
N PRO A 166 -10.30 -6.00 4.78
CA PRO A 166 -9.55 -4.76 4.97
C PRO A 166 -9.92 -4.00 6.26
N VAL A 167 -11.13 -4.18 6.81
CA VAL A 167 -11.65 -3.43 7.98
C VAL A 167 -11.61 -4.28 9.27
N GLY A 168 -10.79 -5.32 9.29
CA GLY A 168 -10.72 -6.28 10.40
C GLY A 168 -11.67 -7.44 10.23
N ALA A 169 -11.19 -8.65 10.57
CA ALA A 169 -11.97 -9.87 10.40
C ALA A 169 -13.00 -10.03 11.53
N PRO A 170 -14.26 -10.36 11.22
CA PRO A 170 -15.23 -10.75 12.24
C PRO A 170 -14.78 -12.04 12.94
N ASN A 171 -15.34 -12.33 14.12
CA ASN A 171 -15.14 -13.62 14.78
C ASN A 171 -15.72 -14.71 13.87
N ALA A 172 -14.86 -15.63 13.39
CA ALA A 172 -15.22 -16.70 12.47
C ALA A 172 -15.80 -16.20 11.11
N PRO A 173 -14.97 -15.59 10.23
CA PRO A 173 -15.44 -15.12 8.95
C PRO A 173 -15.89 -16.28 8.06
N LEU A 174 -17.10 -16.19 7.51
CA LEU A 174 -17.59 -17.13 6.50
C LEU A 174 -17.27 -16.60 5.11
N VAL A 175 -16.67 -17.45 4.28
CA VAL A 175 -16.31 -17.16 2.90
C VAL A 175 -17.03 -18.17 2.00
N GLU A 176 -17.68 -17.65 0.97
CA GLU A 176 -18.21 -18.46 -0.12
C GLU A 176 -17.14 -18.64 -1.19
N LEU A 177 -16.85 -19.89 -1.54
CA LEU A 177 -15.93 -20.26 -2.61
C LEU A 177 -16.73 -20.73 -3.82
N HIS A 178 -16.49 -20.12 -4.98
CA HIS A 178 -17.05 -20.56 -6.26
C HIS A 178 -15.93 -21.01 -7.18
N TYR A 179 -16.07 -22.20 -7.80
CA TYR A 179 -15.15 -22.64 -8.83
C TYR A 179 -15.31 -21.76 -10.07
N VAL A 180 -14.20 -21.22 -10.56
CA VAL A 180 -14.17 -20.35 -11.74
C VAL A 180 -12.99 -20.67 -12.63
N TRP A 181 -13.19 -20.58 -13.94
CA TRP A 181 -12.10 -20.64 -14.90
C TRP A 181 -11.59 -19.23 -15.18
N LEU A 182 -10.28 -19.04 -15.07
CA LEU A 182 -9.63 -17.76 -15.35
C LEU A 182 -8.81 -17.82 -16.65
N PRO A 183 -8.95 -16.84 -17.55
CA PRO A 183 -8.08 -16.73 -18.71
C PRO A 183 -6.66 -16.35 -18.28
N LYS A 184 -5.67 -16.73 -19.09
CA LYS A 184 -4.28 -16.28 -18.91
C LYS A 184 -4.20 -14.77 -19.07
N GLY A 185 -3.53 -14.11 -18.12
CA GLY A 185 -3.31 -12.68 -18.17
C GLY A 185 -2.35 -12.31 -19.30
N THR A 186 -2.57 -11.15 -19.89
CA THR A 186 -1.68 -10.60 -20.94
C THR A 186 -1.10 -9.26 -20.51
N TYR A 187 -1.86 -8.50 -19.72
CA TYR A 187 -1.47 -7.19 -19.24
C TYR A 187 -2.00 -6.95 -17.83
N ALA A 188 -1.19 -6.33 -16.99
CA ALA A 188 -1.55 -5.89 -15.65
C ALA A 188 -1.04 -4.47 -15.39
N LYS A 189 -1.94 -3.57 -15.00
CA LYS A 189 -1.61 -2.23 -14.55
C LYS A 189 -1.58 -2.19 -13.03
N LEU A 190 -0.41 -1.96 -12.46
CA LEU A 190 -0.19 -1.94 -11.02
C LEU A 190 0.17 -0.54 -10.54
N GLN A 191 -0.30 -0.18 -9.35
CA GLN A 191 -0.01 1.10 -8.74
C GLN A 191 0.51 0.91 -7.32
N PRO A 192 1.73 1.36 -7.01
CA PRO A 192 2.23 1.34 -5.64
C PRO A 192 1.45 2.33 -4.78
N GLU A 193 1.13 1.96 -3.53
CA GLU A 193 0.50 2.86 -2.56
C GLU A 193 1.48 3.95 -2.09
N VAL A 194 2.79 3.64 -2.08
CA VAL A 194 3.86 4.54 -1.65
C VAL A 194 4.86 4.82 -2.77
N VAL A 195 5.43 6.02 -2.76
CA VAL A 195 6.62 6.34 -3.58
C VAL A 195 7.79 5.44 -3.19
N GLY A 196 8.66 5.10 -4.14
CA GLY A 196 9.88 4.34 -3.87
C GLY A 196 9.95 2.93 -4.46
N PHE A 197 8.85 2.36 -4.96
CA PHE A 197 8.91 1.03 -5.60
C PHE A 197 9.73 1.04 -6.90
N SER A 198 9.51 2.05 -7.77
CA SER A 198 10.27 2.23 -9.01
C SER A 198 11.75 2.56 -8.77
N ASP A 199 12.09 2.99 -7.56
CA ASP A 199 13.43 3.34 -7.15
C ASP A 199 14.29 2.13 -6.75
N ILE A 200 13.66 0.96 -6.58
CA ILE A 200 14.37 -0.29 -6.27
C ILE A 200 15.14 -0.75 -7.51
N PRO A 201 16.43 -1.10 -7.38
CA PRO A 201 17.20 -1.72 -8.45
C PRO A 201 16.55 -3.04 -8.85
N ASN A 202 16.35 -3.26 -10.15
CA ASN A 202 15.66 -4.44 -10.68
C ASN A 202 14.22 -4.63 -10.13
N HIS A 203 13.49 -3.55 -9.82
CA HIS A 203 12.09 -3.62 -9.34
C HIS A 203 11.21 -4.56 -10.19
N LYS A 204 11.42 -4.63 -11.51
CA LYS A 204 10.72 -5.57 -12.40
C LYS A 204 10.97 -7.04 -12.04
N ALA A 205 12.21 -7.43 -11.76
CA ALA A 205 12.55 -8.81 -11.41
C ALA A 205 12.02 -9.20 -10.02
N VAL A 206 12.04 -8.26 -9.07
CA VAL A 206 11.46 -8.46 -7.73
C VAL A 206 9.94 -8.65 -7.81
N LEU A 207 9.29 -7.83 -8.64
CA LEU A 207 7.87 -7.94 -8.93
C LEU A 207 7.53 -9.28 -9.57
N GLU A 208 8.28 -9.67 -10.60
CA GLU A 208 8.11 -10.94 -11.30
C GLU A 208 8.27 -12.13 -10.36
N THR A 209 9.28 -12.10 -9.49
CA THR A 209 9.51 -13.15 -8.48
C THR A 209 8.33 -13.26 -7.53
N THR A 210 7.75 -12.13 -7.13
CA THR A 210 6.55 -12.10 -6.28
C THR A 210 5.35 -12.64 -7.05
N LEU A 211 5.09 -12.15 -8.26
CA LEU A 211 3.99 -12.59 -9.12
C LEU A 211 4.03 -14.10 -9.43
N ARG A 212 5.21 -14.71 -9.55
CA ARG A 212 5.37 -16.17 -9.70
C ARG A 212 4.88 -16.97 -8.49
N GLN A 213 4.81 -16.36 -7.31
CA GLN A 213 4.23 -16.99 -6.11
C GLN A 213 2.70 -16.94 -6.13
N HIS A 214 2.11 -16.04 -6.92
CA HIS A 214 0.67 -15.91 -7.10
C HIS A 214 0.20 -16.72 -8.31
N ALA A 215 -0.97 -17.34 -8.18
CA ALA A 215 -1.66 -18.07 -9.23
C ALA A 215 -2.61 -17.17 -10.02
N THR A 216 -3.16 -16.17 -9.36
CA THR A 216 -4.26 -15.32 -9.84
C THR A 216 -4.05 -13.88 -9.44
N LEU A 217 -4.63 -12.97 -10.22
CA LEU A 217 -4.76 -11.55 -9.89
C LEU A 217 -6.18 -11.11 -10.17
N SER A 218 -6.77 -10.35 -9.25
CA SER A 218 -8.06 -9.68 -9.46
C SER A 218 -7.90 -8.17 -9.45
N GLN A 219 -8.73 -7.49 -10.22
CA GLN A 219 -8.77 -6.04 -10.26
C GLN A 219 -9.21 -5.49 -8.89
N GLY A 220 -8.41 -4.59 -8.32
CA GLY A 220 -8.61 -4.02 -7.00
C GLY A 220 -7.85 -4.72 -5.86
N ASP A 221 -7.30 -5.92 -6.10
CA ASP A 221 -6.47 -6.61 -5.10
C ASP A 221 -5.18 -5.82 -4.82
N VAL A 222 -4.66 -5.96 -3.59
CA VAL A 222 -3.37 -5.38 -3.18
C VAL A 222 -2.35 -6.50 -3.01
N ILE A 223 -1.26 -6.40 -3.77
CA ILE A 223 -0.12 -7.31 -3.76
C ILE A 223 0.98 -6.70 -2.89
N THR A 224 1.57 -7.50 -2.01
CA THR A 224 2.71 -7.05 -1.20
C THR A 224 4.00 -7.60 -1.79
N VAL A 225 4.87 -6.72 -2.27
CA VAL A 225 6.17 -7.05 -2.83
C VAL A 225 7.25 -6.76 -1.79
N ASN A 226 7.96 -7.81 -1.38
CA ASN A 226 9.00 -7.72 -0.36
C ASN A 226 10.39 -7.58 -1.02
N HIS A 227 11.18 -6.61 -0.56
CA HIS A 227 12.58 -6.43 -0.96
C HIS A 227 13.43 -6.14 0.28
N GLY A 228 14.16 -7.15 0.77
CA GLY A 228 14.93 -7.06 2.01
C GLY A 228 14.02 -6.86 3.21
N ILE A 229 14.13 -5.69 3.86
CA ILE A 229 13.31 -5.31 5.02
C ILE A 229 12.06 -4.49 4.65
N LEU A 230 11.90 -4.14 3.36
CA LEU A 230 10.80 -3.31 2.89
C LEU A 230 9.70 -4.15 2.27
N ALA A 231 8.45 -3.75 2.51
CA ALA A 231 7.24 -4.36 1.96
C ALA A 231 6.42 -3.30 1.23
N TYR A 232 6.41 -3.33 -0.09
CA TYR A 232 5.69 -2.39 -0.92
C TYR A 232 4.32 -2.95 -1.28
N LYS A 233 3.26 -2.17 -1.04
CA LYS A 233 1.91 -2.54 -1.43
C LYS A 233 1.59 -1.98 -2.81
N LEU A 234 1.21 -2.85 -3.75
CA LEU A 234 0.84 -2.49 -5.11
C LEU A 234 -0.61 -2.92 -5.36
N ARG A 235 -1.46 -1.95 -5.67
CA ARG A 235 -2.85 -2.16 -6.05
C ARG A 235 -2.97 -2.50 -7.53
N VAL A 236 -3.79 -3.49 -7.85
CA VAL A 236 -4.14 -3.84 -9.23
C VAL A 236 -5.22 -2.89 -9.74
N LEU A 237 -4.91 -2.06 -10.74
CA LEU A 237 -5.86 -1.11 -11.33
C LEU A 237 -6.64 -1.71 -12.49
N GLU A 238 -5.97 -2.42 -13.39
CA GLU A 238 -6.54 -2.95 -14.62
C GLU A 238 -5.85 -4.27 -15.00
N LEU A 239 -6.63 -5.20 -15.54
CA LEU A 239 -6.17 -6.50 -16.03
C LEU A 239 -6.79 -6.77 -17.40
N LYS A 240 -6.05 -7.50 -18.26
CA LYS A 240 -6.54 -7.99 -19.56
C LYS A 240 -6.26 -9.48 -19.73
N PRO A 241 -7.20 -10.26 -20.31
CA PRO A 241 -8.41 -9.82 -21.00
C PRO A 241 -9.65 -9.63 -20.11
N SER A 242 -9.60 -10.03 -18.84
CA SER A 242 -10.72 -9.97 -17.90
C SER A 242 -10.33 -9.23 -16.62
N SER A 243 -11.30 -8.89 -15.78
CA SER A 243 -11.09 -8.28 -14.46
C SER A 243 -10.39 -9.20 -13.46
N SER A 244 -10.29 -10.49 -13.77
CA SER A 244 -9.52 -11.48 -13.02
C SER A 244 -8.80 -12.39 -14.00
N VAL A 245 -7.51 -12.63 -13.77
CA VAL A 245 -6.66 -13.41 -14.68
C VAL A 245 -5.78 -14.39 -13.94
N SER A 246 -5.40 -15.45 -14.62
CA SER A 246 -4.35 -16.37 -14.16
C SER A 246 -2.97 -15.85 -14.54
N VAL A 247 -2.05 -15.92 -13.58
CA VAL A 247 -0.63 -15.56 -13.73
C VAL A 247 0.29 -16.78 -13.67
N LEU A 248 -0.29 -17.97 -13.53
CA LEU A 248 0.49 -19.22 -13.57
C LEU A 248 1.14 -19.41 -14.94
N GLU A 249 2.47 -19.54 -14.94
CA GLU A 249 3.29 -19.87 -16.11
C GLU A 249 2.92 -19.04 -17.35
N THR A 250 2.77 -17.73 -17.13
CA THR A 250 2.33 -16.80 -18.17
C THR A 250 3.18 -15.54 -18.13
N ASP A 251 3.62 -15.11 -19.31
CA ASP A 251 4.32 -13.85 -19.48
C ASP A 251 3.28 -12.72 -19.55
N ILE A 252 3.16 -11.96 -18.46
CA ILE A 252 2.25 -10.82 -18.37
C ILE A 252 3.06 -9.54 -18.51
N GLU A 253 2.60 -8.63 -19.39
CA GLU A 253 3.14 -7.29 -19.45
C GLU A 253 2.66 -6.47 -18.24
N VAL A 254 3.60 -5.98 -17.43
CA VAL A 254 3.28 -5.21 -16.23
C VAL A 254 3.64 -3.75 -16.43
N ASP A 255 2.64 -2.87 -16.32
CA ASP A 255 2.79 -1.41 -16.31
C ASP A 255 2.65 -0.90 -14.87
N VAL A 256 3.70 -0.28 -14.35
CA VAL A 256 3.72 0.29 -13.00
C VAL A 256 3.56 1.79 -13.10
N VAL A 257 2.41 2.31 -12.65
CA VAL A 257 2.13 3.74 -12.64
C VAL A 257 2.64 4.42 -11.37
N GLY A 258 2.70 5.76 -11.37
CA GLY A 258 3.01 6.54 -10.17
C GLY A 258 1.97 6.37 -9.06
N PRO A 259 2.34 6.59 -7.79
CA PRO A 259 1.43 6.43 -6.65
C PRO A 259 0.32 7.49 -6.64
N ASP A 260 -0.85 7.11 -6.13
CA ASP A 260 -2.06 7.95 -6.11
C ASP A 260 -2.01 9.07 -5.06
N SER A 261 -1.22 8.92 -3.99
CA SER A 261 -1.09 9.95 -2.95
C SER A 261 0.23 9.83 -2.19
N VAL A 262 0.85 10.97 -1.89
CA VAL A 262 1.96 11.07 -0.93
C VAL A 262 1.34 11.00 0.47
N SER A 263 0.92 9.81 0.90
CA SER A 263 0.41 9.65 2.27
C SER A 263 1.59 9.58 3.23
N GLU A 264 1.84 10.68 3.95
CA GLU A 264 2.94 10.88 4.92
C GLU A 264 2.83 10.01 6.20
N SER A 265 2.01 8.95 6.24
CA SER A 265 1.60 8.33 7.50
C SER A 265 1.93 6.84 7.66
N THR A 266 2.92 6.32 6.95
CA THR A 266 3.51 5.01 7.31
C THR A 266 4.98 5.20 7.62
N ASN A 267 5.44 4.58 8.72
CA ASN A 267 6.84 4.47 9.15
C ASN A 267 7.69 3.66 8.14
N GLN A 268 7.50 3.87 6.84
CA GLN A 268 8.29 3.31 5.77
C GLN A 268 9.24 4.38 5.28
N HIS A 269 10.53 4.10 5.45
CA HIS A 269 11.61 4.93 5.00
C HIS A 269 11.58 5.06 3.47
N VAL A 270 11.21 6.23 2.97
CA VAL A 270 11.22 6.57 1.55
C VAL A 270 12.59 7.14 1.19
N LEU A 271 13.18 6.69 0.08
CA LEU A 271 14.38 7.29 -0.50
C LEU A 271 14.00 8.43 -1.42
N LYS A 272 14.22 9.66 -0.96
CA LYS A 272 13.96 10.86 -1.74
C LYS A 272 15.11 11.10 -2.73
N PRO A 273 14.88 11.26 -4.04
CA PRO A 273 15.95 11.56 -4.98
C PRO A 273 16.51 12.97 -4.70
N LEU A 274 17.84 13.10 -4.72
CA LEU A 274 18.55 14.35 -4.52
C LEU A 274 19.45 14.63 -5.73
N ASN A 275 19.19 15.74 -6.40
CA ASN A 275 19.95 16.17 -7.58
C ASN A 275 21.14 17.04 -7.16
N PHE A 276 22.25 16.94 -7.90
CA PHE A 276 23.42 17.78 -7.65
C PHE A 276 23.07 19.28 -7.71
N GLY A 277 23.48 20.03 -6.70
CA GLY A 277 23.27 21.47 -6.58
C GLY A 277 21.88 21.88 -6.07
N MET A 278 20.94 20.95 -5.89
CA MET A 278 19.63 21.23 -5.30
C MET A 278 19.64 20.94 -3.80
N SER A 279 19.26 21.92 -2.99
CA SER A 279 19.09 21.73 -1.55
C SER A 279 17.65 21.35 -1.24
N GLU A 280 17.45 20.29 -0.46
CA GLU A 280 16.12 19.87 0.00
C GLU A 280 15.94 20.20 1.49
N ALA A 281 14.79 20.76 1.87
CA ALA A 281 14.46 21.02 3.25
C ALA A 281 13.96 19.74 3.93
N VAL A 282 14.51 19.45 5.10
CA VAL A 282 14.28 18.24 5.90
C VAL A 282 13.79 18.62 7.28
N MET A 283 12.85 17.83 7.79
CA MET A 283 12.40 17.87 9.17
C MET A 283 12.51 16.47 9.77
N VAL A 284 13.54 16.22 10.57
CA VAL A 284 13.72 14.93 11.24
C VAL A 284 13.36 15.05 12.71
N GLU A 285 12.46 14.18 13.17
CA GLU A 285 12.13 14.01 14.58
C GLU A 285 13.14 13.09 15.28
N GLU A 286 13.27 13.25 16.60
CA GLU A 286 14.16 12.42 17.41
C GLU A 286 13.81 10.93 17.28
N GLY A 287 14.81 10.10 16.98
CA GLY A 287 14.65 8.66 16.79
C GLY A 287 14.24 8.23 15.37
N ASN A 288 13.91 9.18 14.49
CA ASN A 288 13.48 8.89 13.12
C ASN A 288 14.60 9.12 12.09
N TYR A 289 14.41 8.55 10.90
CA TYR A 289 15.30 8.73 9.75
C TYR A 289 14.55 9.29 8.55
N ASP A 290 15.20 10.24 7.88
CA ASP A 290 14.91 10.62 6.51
C ASP A 290 16.01 10.10 5.58
N TYR A 291 15.62 9.53 4.44
CA TYR A 291 16.58 8.96 3.50
C TYR A 291 16.55 9.67 2.15
N TYR A 292 17.74 9.86 1.59
CA TYR A 292 17.97 10.47 0.29
C TYR A 292 18.82 9.57 -0.57
N LYS A 293 18.71 9.70 -1.90
CA LYS A 293 19.57 9.00 -2.84
C LYS A 293 20.09 9.91 -3.94
N PHE A 294 21.31 9.65 -4.39
CA PHE A 294 21.90 10.27 -5.57
C PHE A 294 22.73 9.23 -6.32
N SER A 295 23.02 9.47 -7.60
CA SER A 295 23.80 8.56 -8.42
C SER A 295 25.00 9.27 -9.02
N ILE A 296 26.13 8.59 -9.05
CA ILE A 296 27.32 9.01 -9.78
C ILE A 296 27.39 8.17 -11.05
N ASP A 297 27.24 8.85 -12.19
CA ASP A 297 27.41 8.27 -13.52
C ASP A 297 28.89 8.19 -13.91
N ASN A 298 29.17 7.51 -15.03
CA ASN A 298 30.53 7.37 -15.53
C ASN A 298 31.17 8.72 -15.85
N ASP A 299 30.42 9.64 -16.47
CA ASP A 299 30.90 10.96 -16.87
C ASP A 299 31.32 11.83 -15.68
N THR A 300 30.54 11.79 -14.57
CA THR A 300 30.91 12.48 -13.33
C THR A 300 32.07 11.77 -12.64
N TRP A 301 32.10 10.44 -12.66
CA TRP A 301 33.20 9.68 -12.08
C TRP A 301 34.54 9.93 -12.79
N GLU A 302 34.57 10.04 -14.12
CA GLU A 302 35.81 10.34 -14.86
C GLU A 302 36.45 11.65 -14.38
N LYS A 303 35.63 12.67 -14.10
CA LYS A 303 36.08 13.97 -13.56
C LYS A 303 36.56 13.88 -12.10
N ILE A 304 36.00 12.96 -11.32
CA ILE A 304 36.43 12.71 -9.94
C ILE A 304 37.73 11.88 -9.94
N ALA A 305 37.82 10.88 -10.82
CA ALA A 305 38.96 9.99 -10.97
C ALA A 305 40.20 10.72 -11.48
N SER A 306 40.04 11.77 -12.30
CA SER A 306 41.14 12.65 -12.70
C SER A 306 41.73 13.46 -11.52
N GLY A 307 41.02 13.52 -10.38
CA GLY A 307 41.42 14.27 -9.19
C GLY A 307 41.02 15.75 -9.23
N ASP A 308 40.36 16.18 -10.30
CA ASP A 308 40.00 17.57 -10.54
C ASP A 308 38.72 17.98 -9.81
N VAL A 309 37.95 17.02 -9.28
CA VAL A 309 36.61 17.23 -8.74
C VAL A 309 36.36 16.35 -7.51
N ARG A 310 35.60 16.88 -6.54
CA ARG A 310 35.16 16.17 -5.33
C ARG A 310 33.64 16.25 -5.15
N VAL A 311 33.06 15.30 -4.45
CA VAL A 311 31.63 15.32 -4.07
C VAL A 311 31.52 15.76 -2.63
N GLU A 312 30.72 16.79 -2.38
CA GLU A 312 30.41 17.28 -1.03
C GLU A 312 28.94 17.05 -0.71
N VAL A 313 28.68 16.31 0.37
CA VAL A 313 27.36 16.13 0.97
C VAL A 313 27.29 16.99 2.22
N LYS A 314 26.45 18.02 2.17
CA LYS A 314 26.31 19.03 3.21
C LYS A 314 24.93 19.01 3.82
N ILE A 315 24.87 19.06 5.15
CA ILE A 315 23.66 19.28 5.92
C ILE A 315 23.83 20.59 6.68
N ASP A 316 23.02 21.59 6.36
CA ASP A 316 22.94 22.83 7.12
C ASP A 316 21.77 22.77 8.09
N ALA A 317 22.06 22.62 9.38
CA ALA A 317 21.05 22.66 10.43
C ALA A 317 20.63 24.13 10.69
N GLU A 318 19.33 24.40 10.65
CA GLU A 318 18.80 25.67 11.16
C GLU A 318 18.91 25.64 12.69
N THR A 319 19.27 26.76 13.32
CA THR A 319 19.61 26.87 14.76
C THR A 319 18.40 26.67 15.70
N SER A 320 17.70 25.54 15.57
CA SER A 320 16.81 24.95 16.57
C SER A 320 17.62 23.96 17.38
N GLY A 321 17.44 23.89 18.71
CA GLY A 321 18.30 23.16 19.66
C GLY A 321 18.32 21.62 19.55
N GLY A 322 18.09 21.05 18.35
CA GLY A 322 18.28 19.65 18.06
C GLY A 322 19.56 19.33 17.31
N ASP A 323 19.96 18.06 17.33
CA ASP A 323 21.13 17.51 16.64
C ASP A 323 20.69 16.37 15.72
N THR A 324 21.28 16.30 14.54
CA THR A 324 21.06 15.21 13.57
C THR A 324 22.33 14.36 13.48
N ASP A 325 22.31 13.23 12.81
CA ASP A 325 23.52 12.52 12.37
C ASP A 325 23.40 12.15 10.91
N LEU A 326 24.53 12.19 10.20
CA LEU A 326 24.60 11.90 8.77
C LEU A 326 25.27 10.55 8.57
N TYR A 327 24.57 9.64 7.90
CA TYR A 327 25.07 8.35 7.46
C TYR A 327 24.97 8.23 5.95
N MET A 328 25.92 7.57 5.32
CA MET A 328 25.90 7.36 3.88
C MET A 328 26.48 5.99 3.53
N SER A 329 25.95 5.39 2.47
CA SER A 329 26.39 4.09 1.96
C SER A 329 26.27 4.01 0.46
N LYS A 330 27.10 3.17 -0.15
CA LYS A 330 26.97 2.74 -1.52
C LYS A 330 26.07 1.50 -1.62
N HIS A 331 25.34 1.38 -2.71
CA HIS A 331 24.61 0.16 -3.06
C HIS A 331 25.55 -1.08 -2.97
N PRO A 332 25.15 -2.19 -2.31
CA PRO A 332 23.77 -2.63 -2.06
C PRO A 332 23.12 -2.17 -0.75
N LEU A 333 23.80 -1.41 0.10
CA LEU A 333 23.20 -0.93 1.34
C LEU A 333 22.33 0.30 1.05
N ILE A 334 21.01 0.09 1.04
CA ILE A 334 20.02 1.10 0.62
C ILE A 334 19.65 2.06 1.76
N PHE A 335 19.59 1.57 3.00
CA PHE A 335 19.21 2.36 4.18
C PHE A 335 20.36 2.39 5.18
N PRO A 336 21.28 3.36 5.06
CA PRO A 336 22.36 3.50 6.03
C PRO A 336 21.79 3.87 7.40
N THR A 337 22.12 3.06 8.40
CA THR A 337 21.73 3.27 9.80
C THR A 337 22.97 3.54 10.66
N ARG A 338 22.76 3.93 11.92
CA ARG A 338 23.88 4.10 12.88
C ARG A 338 24.80 2.87 12.96
N HIS A 339 24.26 1.67 12.75
CA HIS A 339 25.00 0.41 12.89
C HIS A 339 25.45 -0.20 11.56
N GLN A 340 24.93 0.29 10.42
CA GLN A 340 25.27 -0.17 9.08
C GLN A 340 25.39 1.05 8.17
N HIS A 341 26.60 1.51 7.90
CA HIS A 341 26.89 2.59 6.96
C HIS A 341 28.37 2.51 6.53
N GLU A 342 28.75 3.23 5.48
CA GLU A 342 30.15 3.32 5.04
C GLU A 342 30.80 4.64 5.45
N TRP A 343 30.04 5.73 5.42
CA TRP A 343 30.50 7.05 5.84
C TRP A 343 29.55 7.67 6.86
N SER A 344 30.10 8.46 7.79
CA SER A 344 29.26 9.22 8.73
C SER A 344 29.88 10.51 9.22
N SER A 345 29.03 11.49 9.55
CA SER A 345 29.40 12.71 10.25
C SER A 345 28.48 12.91 11.45
N HIS A 346 29.12 13.18 12.59
CA HIS A 346 28.50 13.35 13.91
C HIS A 346 28.78 14.75 14.47
N ASP A 347 29.22 15.69 13.62
CA ASP A 347 29.63 17.03 14.04
C ASP A 347 28.43 17.86 14.48
N VAL A 348 28.55 18.63 15.57
CA VAL A 348 27.43 19.45 16.06
C VAL A 348 27.14 20.61 15.08
N GLY A 349 25.88 20.74 14.63
CA GLY A 349 25.46 21.80 13.71
C GLY A 349 25.53 21.39 12.24
N SER A 350 26.16 22.22 11.38
CA SER A 350 26.33 21.87 9.97
C SER A 350 27.32 20.72 9.79
N LYS A 351 26.90 19.68 9.05
CA LYS A 351 27.70 18.49 8.77
C LYS A 351 28.14 18.49 7.31
N VAL A 352 29.39 18.11 7.07
CA VAL A 352 29.96 18.04 5.72
C VAL A 352 30.72 16.73 5.57
N LEU A 353 30.32 15.92 4.59
CA LEU A 353 31.06 14.75 4.12
C LEU A 353 31.66 15.05 2.76
N ILE A 354 32.98 14.88 2.64
CA ILE A 354 33.72 15.10 1.40
C ILE A 354 34.21 13.74 0.89
N LEU A 355 33.82 13.39 -0.33
CA LEU A 355 34.22 12.16 -1.03
C LEU A 355 35.12 12.50 -2.21
N SER A 356 36.20 11.74 -2.35
CA SER A 356 37.22 11.91 -3.37
C SER A 356 37.63 10.58 -4.00
N SER A 357 38.36 10.62 -5.12
CA SER A 357 38.93 9.42 -5.75
C SER A 357 39.91 8.64 -4.87
N LYS A 358 40.35 9.21 -3.74
CA LYS A 358 41.21 8.54 -2.75
C LYS A 358 40.43 7.60 -1.83
N ASP A 359 39.11 7.72 -1.78
CA ASP A 359 38.26 6.89 -0.92
C ASP A 359 38.04 5.51 -1.54
N LYS A 360 38.52 4.47 -0.85
CA LYS A 360 38.56 3.09 -1.38
C LYS A 360 37.19 2.52 -1.80
N ASN A 361 36.11 2.96 -1.15
CA ASN A 361 34.75 2.48 -1.41
C ASN A 361 33.93 3.43 -2.30
N PHE A 362 34.54 4.52 -2.77
CA PHE A 362 33.90 5.52 -3.62
C PHE A 362 34.11 5.18 -5.11
N GLY A 363 33.10 5.38 -5.95
CA GLY A 363 33.11 4.96 -7.35
C GLY A 363 31.78 5.21 -8.05
N VAL A 364 31.67 4.81 -9.31
CA VAL A 364 30.39 4.80 -10.04
C VAL A 364 29.36 3.97 -9.26
N GLY A 365 28.13 4.48 -9.15
CA GLY A 365 27.02 3.77 -8.52
C GLY A 365 25.98 4.66 -7.86
N ALA A 366 24.99 4.02 -7.25
CA ALA A 366 23.96 4.67 -6.44
C ALA A 366 24.41 4.77 -4.98
N TYR A 367 24.19 5.94 -4.40
CA TYR A 367 24.50 6.29 -3.04
C TYR A 367 23.22 6.65 -2.29
N SER A 368 23.15 6.20 -1.04
CA SER A 368 22.06 6.53 -0.13
C SER A 368 22.60 7.33 1.05
N ILE A 369 21.85 8.33 1.47
CA ILE A 369 22.09 9.19 2.61
C ILE A 369 20.97 8.92 3.62
N GLY A 370 21.31 8.72 4.88
CA GLY A 370 20.39 8.62 6.01
C GLY A 370 20.66 9.77 6.98
N ILE A 371 19.65 10.59 7.22
CA ILE A 371 19.68 11.68 8.19
C ILE A 371 18.88 11.22 9.40
N TYR A 372 19.56 11.05 10.53
CA TYR A 372 18.97 10.59 11.78
C TYR A 372 18.73 11.75 12.73
N GLY A 373 17.55 11.83 13.35
CA GLY A 373 17.29 12.80 14.42
C GLY A 373 17.86 12.28 15.74
N PHE A 374 19.00 12.81 16.19
CA PHE A 374 19.66 12.35 17.41
C PHE A 374 19.01 12.92 18.67
N LYS A 375 18.69 14.22 18.67
CA LYS A 375 18.08 14.89 19.83
C LYS A 375 17.18 16.01 19.36
N GLY A 376 15.90 16.00 19.78
CA GLY A 376 14.90 16.99 19.38
C GLY A 376 14.55 16.98 17.89
N THR A 377 13.51 17.73 17.53
CA THR A 377 13.13 17.93 16.12
C THR A 377 14.04 18.96 15.47
N THR A 378 14.74 18.57 14.41
CA THR A 378 15.70 19.44 13.72
C THR A 378 15.25 19.73 12.30
N LYS A 379 15.23 21.02 11.94
CA LYS A 379 15.09 21.49 10.57
C LYS A 379 16.46 21.63 9.94
N CYS A 380 16.71 20.96 8.84
CA CYS A 380 17.98 21.09 8.13
C CYS A 380 17.78 21.12 6.61
N LYS A 381 18.83 21.51 5.89
CA LYS A 381 18.87 21.44 4.42
C LYS A 381 19.96 20.50 4.00
N VAL A 382 19.61 19.47 3.24
CA VAL A 382 20.57 18.53 2.65
C VAL A 382 20.90 18.95 1.23
N LEU A 383 22.18 18.97 0.88
CA LEU A 383 22.70 19.35 -0.42
C LEU A 383 23.81 18.39 -0.82
N VAL A 384 23.78 17.91 -2.06
CA VAL A 384 24.91 17.19 -2.67
C VAL A 384 25.44 18.06 -3.80
N SER A 385 26.74 18.32 -3.81
CA SER A 385 27.38 19.18 -4.80
C SER A 385 28.67 18.55 -5.33
N VAL A 386 29.03 18.92 -6.56
CA VAL A 386 30.22 18.46 -7.25
C VAL A 386 31.12 19.69 -7.41
N GLU A 387 32.22 19.75 -6.67
CA GLU A 387 33.12 20.91 -6.63
C GLU A 387 34.44 20.64 -7.37
N ASN A 388 34.92 21.62 -8.14
CA ASN A 388 36.22 21.54 -8.83
C ASN A 388 37.38 21.93 -7.88
N ASN A 389 38.48 21.17 -7.91
CA ASN A 389 39.75 21.46 -7.23
C ASN A 389 40.57 22.57 -7.93
N ILE A 390 40.33 22.84 -9.21
CA ILE A 390 41.16 23.76 -9.99
C ILE A 390 40.58 25.19 -9.93
N SER A 391 41.13 26.02 -9.05
CA SER A 391 41.22 27.45 -9.35
C SER A 391 42.70 27.83 -9.47
N LEU A 392 43.09 28.06 -10.72
CA LEU A 392 44.46 28.35 -11.18
C LEU A 392 45.00 29.65 -10.58
N LYS A 393 46.29 29.61 -10.23
CA LYS A 393 47.19 30.76 -10.10
C LYS A 393 46.98 31.77 -11.25
N MET A 394 46.56 33.01 -10.95
CA MET A 394 47.08 34.30 -11.47
C MET A 394 46.06 35.45 -11.35
N GLY A 395 46.54 36.61 -10.86
CA GLY A 395 46.05 37.95 -11.29
C GLY A 395 44.97 38.64 -10.44
N GLN A 396 45.24 39.88 -10.04
CA GLN A 396 44.40 40.76 -9.20
C GLN A 396 43.13 41.26 -9.92
N GLN A 397 41.98 41.33 -9.22
CA GLN A 397 41.26 42.57 -8.80
C GLN A 397 39.75 42.33 -8.56
N ALA A 398 39.34 42.71 -7.34
CA ALA A 398 38.04 43.23 -6.88
C ALA A 398 36.72 42.59 -7.37
N GLY A 399 36.07 41.83 -6.47
CA GLY A 399 34.65 41.48 -6.56
C GLY A 399 34.25 40.38 -5.58
N SER A 400 33.45 40.74 -4.58
CA SER A 400 33.02 39.94 -3.43
C SER A 400 32.50 38.52 -3.73
N SER A 401 33.24 37.50 -3.28
CA SER A 401 32.78 36.23 -2.66
C SER A 401 34.00 35.31 -2.51
N SER A 402 34.60 35.28 -1.33
CA SER A 402 35.81 34.50 -1.06
C SER A 402 35.51 32.99 -1.03
N SER A 403 35.69 32.30 -2.15
CA SER A 403 35.82 30.85 -2.20
C SER A 403 37.22 30.47 -1.69
N VAL A 404 37.30 30.21 -0.39
CA VAL A 404 38.52 29.83 0.32
C VAL A 404 38.91 28.41 -0.08
N GLU A 405 40.17 28.19 -0.48
CA GLU A 405 40.79 26.87 -0.67
C GLU A 405 40.49 25.97 0.56
N ILE A 406 39.90 24.80 0.32
CA ILE A 406 39.67 23.80 1.38
C ILE A 406 40.65 22.66 1.13
N ASP A 407 41.85 22.77 1.69
CA ASP A 407 42.72 21.61 1.90
C ASP A 407 42.01 20.64 2.83
N THR A 408 41.92 19.35 2.49
CA THR A 408 41.33 18.31 3.35
C THR A 408 42.40 17.40 3.92
N VAL A 409 42.22 16.98 5.17
CA VAL A 409 43.14 16.12 5.92
C VAL A 409 42.35 14.93 6.46
N GLU A 410 42.94 13.74 6.38
CA GLU A 410 42.36 12.52 6.94
C GLU A 410 42.41 12.57 8.48
N CYS A 411 41.25 12.43 9.13
CA CYS A 411 41.15 12.34 10.58
C CYS A 411 41.81 11.06 11.11
N ARG A 412 42.65 11.20 12.13
CA ARG A 412 43.41 10.08 12.71
C ARG A 412 42.52 9.01 13.34
N ASN A 413 41.32 9.37 13.82
CA ASN A 413 40.38 8.45 14.46
C ASN A 413 39.39 7.86 13.44
N CYS A 414 38.47 8.67 12.90
CA CYS A 414 37.40 8.17 12.02
C CYS A 414 37.84 7.88 10.58
N LYS A 415 39.06 8.24 10.17
CA LYS A 415 39.60 8.03 8.81
C LYS A 415 38.84 8.76 7.68
N HIS A 416 37.94 9.67 8.02
CA HIS A 416 37.25 10.52 7.05
C HIS A 416 38.09 11.76 6.72
N PHE A 417 37.94 12.29 5.52
CA PHE A 417 38.57 13.54 5.09
C PHE A 417 37.79 14.75 5.60
N ILE A 418 38.46 15.58 6.40
CA ILE A 418 37.88 16.77 7.04
C ILE A 418 38.62 18.02 6.54
N PRO A 419 37.95 19.17 6.36
CA PRO A 419 38.61 20.43 6.08
C PRO A 419 39.74 20.75 7.07
N SER A 420 40.92 21.14 6.56
CA SER A 420 42.11 21.47 7.36
C SER A 420 41.86 22.58 8.38
N ARG A 421 40.91 23.47 8.10
CA ARG A 421 40.49 24.54 9.02
C ARG A 421 39.74 24.02 10.26
N SER A 422 39.08 22.87 10.16
CA SER A 422 38.27 22.29 11.24
C SER A 422 38.85 20.98 11.79
N ILE A 423 39.91 20.42 11.19
CA ILE A 423 40.50 19.14 11.59
C ILE A 423 40.85 19.08 13.08
N ALA A 424 41.43 20.14 13.65
CA ALA A 424 41.83 20.14 15.05
C ALA A 424 40.62 20.04 16.01
N LEU A 425 39.53 20.75 15.69
CA LEU A 425 38.29 20.70 16.47
C LEU A 425 37.58 19.36 16.28
N HIS A 426 37.52 18.88 15.03
CA HIS A 426 36.92 17.59 14.70
C HIS A 426 37.68 16.44 15.38
N GLU A 427 39.01 16.36 15.28
CA GLU A 427 39.78 15.27 15.91
C GLU A 427 39.60 15.25 17.43
N ALA A 428 39.64 16.42 18.08
CA ALA A 428 39.42 16.51 19.52
C ALA A 428 38.01 16.05 19.93
N TYR A 429 36.98 16.32 19.12
CA TYR A 429 35.63 15.84 19.37
C TYR A 429 35.49 14.34 19.04
N CYS A 430 35.91 13.94 17.85
CA CYS A 430 35.84 12.59 17.32
C CYS A 430 36.54 11.58 18.23
N ILE A 431 37.74 11.88 18.75
CA ILE A 431 38.46 10.97 19.67
C ILE A 431 37.71 10.78 21.00
N ARG A 432 36.97 11.80 21.46
CA ARG A 432 36.26 11.75 22.75
C ARG A 432 34.89 11.12 22.67
N HIS A 433 34.25 11.17 21.51
CA HIS A 433 32.84 10.77 21.37
C HIS A 433 32.63 9.59 20.42
N ASN A 434 33.59 9.29 19.54
CA ASN A 434 33.46 8.26 18.52
C ASN A 434 34.55 7.18 18.65
N ILE A 435 34.18 5.95 18.33
CA ILE A 435 35.06 4.80 18.29
C ILE A 435 34.89 4.07 16.96
N VAL A 436 36.01 3.65 16.37
CA VAL A 436 36.02 2.80 15.18
C VAL A 436 35.84 1.35 15.62
N CYS A 437 34.91 0.63 15.00
CA CYS A 437 34.73 -0.78 15.24
C CYS A 437 35.98 -1.56 14.86
N GLN A 438 36.52 -2.33 15.82
CA GLN A 438 37.76 -3.08 15.68
C GLN A 438 37.58 -4.45 15.00
N HIS A 439 36.34 -4.83 14.66
CA HIS A 439 36.08 -6.09 13.96
C HIS A 439 36.71 -6.05 12.56
N ALA A 440 37.42 -7.13 12.19
CA ALA A 440 38.08 -7.25 10.90
C ALA A 440 37.05 -7.05 9.77
N GLY A 441 37.31 -6.07 8.89
CA GLY A 441 36.44 -5.73 7.76
C GLY A 441 35.22 -4.87 8.08
N CYS A 442 34.99 -4.45 9.34
CA CYS A 442 33.90 -3.53 9.67
C CYS A 442 34.30 -2.06 9.46
N GLY A 443 35.22 -1.55 10.29
CA GLY A 443 35.73 -0.17 10.16
C GLY A 443 34.71 0.95 10.37
N ILE A 444 33.47 0.64 10.79
CA ILE A 444 32.40 1.63 11.00
C ILE A 444 32.72 2.53 12.20
N VAL A 445 32.40 3.82 12.07
CA VAL A 445 32.58 4.84 13.10
C VAL A 445 31.27 5.00 13.88
N LEU A 446 31.30 4.72 15.18
CA LEU A 446 30.14 4.73 16.07
C LEU A 446 30.33 5.72 17.21
N ARG A 447 29.25 6.30 17.74
CA ARG A 447 29.31 7.00 19.04
C ARG A 447 29.64 5.99 20.14
N ILE A 448 30.44 6.40 21.12
CA ILE A 448 30.89 5.52 22.22
C ILE A 448 29.70 4.92 22.98
N GLU A 449 28.64 5.70 23.18
CA GLU A 449 27.41 5.28 23.86
C GLU A 449 26.65 4.18 23.09
N GLU A 450 26.79 4.15 21.76
CA GLU A 450 26.08 3.21 20.88
C GLU A 450 26.93 1.99 20.51
N ALA A 451 28.25 2.05 20.73
CA ALA A 451 29.19 0.99 20.39
C ALA A 451 28.86 -0.34 21.09
N GLN A 452 28.26 -0.30 22.29
CA GLN A 452 27.86 -1.49 23.05
C GLN A 452 26.71 -2.28 22.40
N ASN A 453 25.96 -1.63 21.51
CA ASN A 453 24.81 -2.22 20.81
C ASN A 453 25.16 -2.71 19.40
N HIS A 454 26.37 -2.43 18.91
CA HIS A 454 26.86 -2.90 17.62
C HIS A 454 27.47 -4.30 17.76
N VAL A 455 26.88 -5.28 17.09
CA VAL A 455 27.31 -6.68 17.13
C VAL A 455 27.51 -7.23 15.72
N HIS A 456 28.40 -8.20 15.58
CA HIS A 456 28.67 -8.88 14.31
C HIS A 456 28.13 -10.29 14.32
N CYS A 457 27.57 -10.74 13.20
CA CYS A 457 27.23 -12.14 13.03
C CYS A 457 28.52 -12.97 12.86
N GLU A 458 28.68 -14.02 13.66
CA GLU A 458 29.84 -14.92 13.58
C GLU A 458 29.92 -15.68 12.25
N ASN A 459 28.79 -15.84 11.55
CA ASN A 459 28.70 -16.66 10.34
C ASN A 459 28.84 -15.84 9.03
N CYS A 460 28.40 -14.57 9.02
CA CYS A 460 28.47 -13.72 7.82
C CYS A 460 29.24 -12.40 8.02
N GLY A 461 29.71 -12.10 9.23
CA GLY A 461 30.46 -10.89 9.56
C GLY A 461 29.67 -9.58 9.56
N GLN A 462 28.39 -9.61 9.16
CA GLN A 462 27.57 -8.40 9.05
C GLN A 462 27.26 -7.79 10.41
N ALA A 463 27.37 -6.45 10.49
CA ALA A 463 27.03 -5.66 11.65
C ALA A 463 25.51 -5.55 11.84
N SER A 464 25.03 -5.57 13.09
CA SER A 464 23.61 -5.38 13.44
C SER A 464 23.47 -4.78 14.85
N GLN A 465 22.24 -4.38 15.20
CA GLN A 465 21.90 -3.92 16.54
C GLN A 465 21.53 -5.10 17.45
N ARG A 466 22.02 -5.10 18.69
CA ARG A 466 21.85 -6.18 19.67
C ARG A 466 20.40 -6.56 19.97
N GLU A 467 19.44 -5.64 19.82
CA GLU A 467 18.01 -5.91 20.04
C GLU A 467 17.38 -6.79 18.96
N LYS A 468 17.91 -6.79 17.73
CA LYS A 468 17.42 -7.65 16.63
C LYS A 468 17.87 -9.11 16.76
N TRP A 469 18.77 -9.43 17.69
CA TRP A 469 19.23 -10.79 17.97
C TRP A 469 18.32 -11.58 18.94
N LYS A 470 17.36 -10.92 19.60
CA LYS A 470 16.41 -11.62 20.49
C LYS A 470 15.17 -12.14 19.76
N SER A 471 15.09 -11.97 18.44
CA SER A 471 13.93 -12.35 17.62
C SER A 471 14.29 -13.16 16.37
N ILE A 472 15.52 -13.68 16.31
CA ILE A 472 15.97 -14.75 15.41
C ILE A 472 16.38 -15.90 16.32
#